data_AF-A0A645DUW2-F1
#
_entry.id   AF-A0A645DUW2-F1
#
_cell.length_a   1.000
_cell.length_b   1.000
_cell.length_c   1.000
_cell.angle_alpha   90.00
_cell.angle_beta   90.00
_cell.angle_gamma   90.00
#
_symmetry.space_group_name_H-M   'P 1'
#
loop_
_entity.id
_entity.type
_entity.pdbx_description
1 polymer ?
#
loop_
_entity_poly.entity_id
_entity_poly.type
_entity_poly.pdbx_seq_one_letter_code
_entity_poly.pdbx_strand_id
1 'polypeptide(L)'
;MHFFEAGGLNREISKIAQEGARNHGLLNVSVTDFFDVELHFPSIKEQNDISNMLNLVNTEIELLKTKKSLFEKQKKGLMQKLLTGKVRVN
;
A
#
# COMPACT_ATOMS: atom_id res chain seq x y z
N MET A 1 8.26 6.42 3.41
CA MET A 1 7.16 6.51 2.43
C MET A 1 5.81 6.25 3.10
N HIS A 2 5.71 5.18 3.93
CA HIS A 2 4.51 4.77 4.68
C HIS A 2 3.66 5.88 5.29
N PHE A 3 4.26 6.88 5.96
CA PHE A 3 3.50 7.98 6.56
C PHE A 3 2.65 8.76 5.55
N PHE A 4 3.23 9.08 4.38
CA PHE A 4 2.53 9.81 3.33
C PHE A 4 1.51 8.94 2.61
N GLU A 5 1.85 7.67 2.36
CA GLU A 5 0.93 6.69 1.77
C GLU A 5 -0.30 6.44 2.64
N ALA A 6 -0.13 6.43 3.96
CA ALA A 6 -1.21 6.33 4.93
C ALA A 6 -2.03 7.65 5.06
N GLY A 7 -1.69 8.69 4.30
CA GLY A 7 -2.37 9.98 4.36
C GLY A 7 -2.05 10.80 5.60
N GLY A 8 -0.93 10.54 6.28
CA GLY A 8 -0.52 11.27 7.48
C GLY A 8 -0.35 12.79 7.26
N LEU A 9 -0.04 13.18 6.02
CA LEU A 9 0.06 14.58 5.59
C LEU A 9 -1.31 15.20 5.24
N ASN A 10 -2.34 14.39 4.97
CA ASN A 10 -3.62 14.86 4.42
C ASN A 10 -4.31 15.88 5.34
N ARG A 11 -4.21 15.68 6.66
CA ARG A 11 -4.81 16.59 7.65
C ARG A 11 -4.19 17.99 7.58
N GLU A 12 -2.89 18.09 7.35
CA GLU A 12 -2.22 19.39 7.29
C GLU A 12 -2.45 20.05 5.92
N ILE A 13 -2.42 19.25 4.84
CA ILE A 13 -2.74 19.74 3.49
C ILE A 13 -4.18 20.24 3.40
N SER A 14 -5.15 19.59 4.07
CA SER A 14 -6.53 20.05 4.03
C SER A 14 -6.76 21.38 4.74
N LYS A 15 -5.86 21.82 5.64
CA LYS A 15 -5.95 23.13 6.31
C LYS A 15 -5.54 24.28 5.39
N ILE A 16 -4.61 24.02 4.48
CA ILE A 16 -4.04 25.01 3.56
C ILE A 16 -4.61 24.91 2.14
N ALA A 17 -5.34 23.82 1.86
CA ALA A 17 -6.06 23.63 0.62
C ALA A 17 -7.24 24.61 0.52
N GLN A 18 -7.18 25.52 -0.44
CA GLN A 18 -8.20 26.52 -0.70
C GLN A 18 -9.01 26.14 -1.94
N GLU A 19 -10.34 26.22 -1.84
CA GLU A 19 -11.23 26.13 -3.00
C GLU A 19 -11.35 27.51 -3.65
N GLY A 20 -10.88 27.64 -4.89
CA GLY A 20 -11.07 28.87 -5.67
C GLY A 20 -12.48 28.94 -6.25
N ALA A 21 -13.14 30.10 -6.17
CA ALA A 21 -14.49 30.34 -6.71
C ALA A 21 -14.67 30.02 -8.22
N ARG A 22 -13.56 29.78 -8.96
CA ARG A 22 -13.55 29.46 -10.40
C ARG A 22 -13.20 27.99 -10.70
N ASN A 23 -12.83 27.21 -9.69
CA ASN A 23 -12.06 25.97 -9.90
C ASN A 23 -12.86 24.66 -9.80
N HIS A 24 -14.21 24.68 -9.94
CA HIS A 24 -15.03 23.45 -10.09
C HIS A 24 -14.70 22.33 -9.06
N GLY A 25 -14.45 22.67 -7.80
CA GLY A 25 -14.09 21.71 -6.75
C GLY A 25 -12.60 21.29 -6.70
N LEU A 26 -11.73 21.88 -7.52
CA LEU A 26 -10.28 21.71 -7.41
C LEU A 26 -9.73 22.58 -6.29
N LEU A 27 -9.08 21.92 -5.33
CA LEU A 27 -8.35 22.55 -4.24
C LEU A 27 -6.96 22.99 -4.70
N ASN A 28 -6.59 24.23 -4.39
CA ASN A 28 -5.24 24.75 -4.62
C ASN A 28 -4.49 24.87 -3.30
N VAL A 29 -3.19 24.60 -3.35
CA VAL A 29 -2.26 24.86 -2.25
C VAL A 29 -1.16 25.76 -2.80
N SER A 30 -0.88 26.89 -2.16
CA SER A 30 0.23 27.73 -2.58
C SER A 30 1.57 27.04 -2.26
N VAL A 31 2.60 27.33 -3.04
CA VAL A 31 3.93 26.72 -2.83
C VAL A 31 4.47 27.07 -1.44
N THR A 32 4.27 28.30 -0.98
CA THR A 32 4.68 28.76 0.35
C THR A 32 3.94 27.99 1.44
N ASP A 33 2.60 27.91 1.36
CA ASP A 33 1.82 27.22 2.39
C ASP A 33 2.16 25.73 2.45
N PHE A 34 2.48 25.12 1.31
CA PHE A 34 2.90 23.72 1.26
C PHE A 34 4.21 23.47 2.02
N PHE A 35 5.20 24.34 1.87
CA PHE A 35 6.50 24.19 2.54
C PHE A 35 6.48 24.62 4.01
N ASP A 36 5.51 25.46 4.38
CA ASP A 36 5.32 25.91 5.76
C ASP A 36 4.49 24.91 6.61
N VAL A 37 4.10 23.77 6.04
CA VAL A 37 3.43 22.70 6.78
C VAL A 37 4.35 22.15 7.88
N GLU A 38 3.94 22.32 9.13
CA GLU A 38 4.61 21.71 10.27
C GLU A 38 4.32 20.22 10.35
N LEU A 39 5.38 19.41 10.31
CA LEU A 39 5.30 17.96 10.44
C LEU A 39 6.08 17.50 11.65
N HIS A 40 5.38 16.76 12.51
CA HIS A 40 5.98 16.11 13.66
C HIS A 40 6.35 14.68 13.29
N PHE A 41 7.65 14.38 13.29
CA PHE A 41 8.17 13.06 13.02
C PHE A 41 9.00 12.56 14.20
N PRO A 42 9.02 11.23 14.43
CA PRO A 42 9.92 10.64 15.40
C PRO A 42 11.39 10.76 14.94
N SER A 43 12.33 10.37 15.79
CA SER A 43 13.75 10.37 15.44
C SER A 43 14.04 9.55 14.18
N ILE A 44 15.11 9.87 13.43
CA ILE A 44 15.49 9.12 12.22
C ILE A 44 15.68 7.62 12.51
N LYS A 45 16.23 7.28 13.68
CA LYS A 45 16.37 5.89 14.11
C LYS A 45 15.01 5.19 14.17
N GLU A 46 14.05 5.80 14.85
CA GLU A 46 12.70 5.25 14.99
C GLU A 46 11.96 5.20 13.64
N GLN A 47 12.13 6.21 12.78
CA GLN A 47 11.59 6.18 11.42
C GLN A 47 12.12 4.98 10.62
N ASN A 48 13.42 4.67 10.72
CA ASN A 48 14.02 3.50 10.08
C ASN A 48 13.49 2.19 10.67
N ASP A 49 13.39 2.09 11.99
CA ASP A 49 12.87 0.90 12.67
C ASP A 49 11.41 0.61 12.25
N ILE A 50 10.55 1.63 12.24
CA ILE A 50 9.16 1.54 11.76
C ILE A 50 9.11 1.16 10.29
N SER A 51 9.89 1.83 9.44
CA SER A 51 9.89 1.59 7.99
C SER A 51 10.33 0.16 7.64
N ASN A 52 11.36 -0.35 8.33
CA ASN A 52 11.86 -1.70 8.12
C ASN A 52 10.82 -2.75 8.50
N MET A 53 10.15 -2.58 9.63
CA MET A 53 9.08 -3.48 10.07
C MET A 53 7.93 -3.50 9.06
N LEU A 54 7.43 -2.34 8.63
CA LEU A 54 6.33 -2.25 7.65
C LEU A 54 6.71 -2.84 6.30
N ASN A 55 7.94 -2.61 5.83
CA ASN A 55 8.44 -3.21 4.59
C ASN A 55 8.51 -4.74 4.67
N LEU A 56 8.94 -5.28 5.82
CA LEU A 56 8.99 -6.72 6.05
C LEU A 56 7.58 -7.33 6.00
N VAL A 57 6.60 -6.69 6.64
CA VAL A 57 5.20 -7.13 6.60
C VAL A 57 4.65 -7.11 5.17
N ASN A 58 4.90 -6.04 4.41
CA ASN A 58 4.48 -5.97 3.00
C ASN A 58 5.14 -7.08 2.16
N THR A 59 6.41 -7.37 2.39
CA THR A 59 7.13 -8.46 1.70
C THR A 59 6.49 -9.81 1.99
N GLU A 60 6.14 -10.08 3.25
CA GLU A 60 5.47 -11.32 3.65
C GLU A 60 4.08 -11.46 2.99
N ILE A 61 3.32 -10.36 2.92
CA ILE A 61 2.00 -10.35 2.25
C ILE A 61 2.15 -10.75 0.77
N GLU A 62 3.12 -10.19 0.05
CA GLU A 62 3.34 -10.50 -1.36
C GLU A 62 3.83 -11.95 -1.57
N LEU A 63 4.65 -12.46 -0.67
CA LEU A 63 5.06 -13.86 -0.66
C LEU A 63 3.85 -14.79 -0.48
N LEU A 64 2.97 -14.48 0.48
CA LEU A 64 1.75 -15.25 0.73
C LEU A 64 0.77 -15.21 -0.44
N LYS A 65 0.58 -14.05 -1.07
CA LYS A 65 -0.23 -13.91 -2.30
C LYS A 65 0.32 -14.78 -3.43
N THR A 66 1.65 -14.76 -3.61
CA THR A 66 2.32 -15.57 -4.62
C THR A 66 2.13 -17.07 -4.34
N LYS A 67 2.35 -17.50 -3.09
CA LYS A 67 2.16 -18.88 -2.65
C LYS A 67 0.72 -19.36 -2.86
N LYS A 68 -0.26 -18.51 -2.55
CA LYS A 68 -1.68 -18.79 -2.82
C LYS A 68 -1.93 -19.02 -4.31
N SER A 69 -1.44 -18.13 -5.18
CA SER A 69 -1.60 -18.29 -6.63
C SER A 69 -0.97 -19.58 -7.16
N LEU A 70 0.20 -19.96 -6.63
CA LEU A 70 0.85 -21.23 -6.99
C LEU A 70 0.01 -22.44 -6.57
N PHE A 71 -0.54 -22.44 -5.35
CA PHE A 71 -1.43 -23.52 -4.91
C PHE A 71 -2.72 -23.61 -5.70
N GLU A 72 -3.32 -22.48 -6.09
CA GLU A 72 -4.50 -22.48 -6.96
C GLU A 72 -4.21 -23.11 -8.33
N LYS A 73 -3.06 -22.76 -8.93
CA LYS A 73 -2.58 -23.38 -10.18
C LYS A 73 -2.32 -24.87 -10.02
N GLN A 74 -1.65 -25.27 -8.94
CA GLN A 74 -1.37 -26.67 -8.64
C GLN A 74 -2.65 -27.47 -8.45
N LYS A 75 -3.60 -26.95 -7.66
CA LYS A 75 -4.93 -27.55 -7.45
C LYS A 75 -5.65 -27.75 -8.79
N LYS A 76 -5.69 -26.73 -9.65
CA LYS A 76 -6.31 -26.82 -10.98
C LYS A 76 -5.66 -27.91 -11.83
N GLY A 77 -4.33 -27.94 -11.89
CA GLY A 77 -3.58 -28.95 -12.65
C GLY A 77 -3.81 -30.37 -12.13
N LEU A 78 -3.85 -30.56 -10.81
CA LEU A 78 -4.13 -31.85 -10.20
C LEU A 78 -5.55 -32.32 -10.50
N MET A 79 -6.55 -31.43 -10.34
CA MET A 79 -7.94 -31.73 -10.69
C MET A 79 -8.08 -32.13 -12.17
N GLN A 80 -7.39 -31.46 -13.08
CA GLN A 80 -7.39 -31.85 -14.49
C GLN A 80 -6.85 -33.27 -14.69
N LYS A 81 -5.74 -33.64 -14.02
CA LYS A 81 -5.16 -34.98 -14.12
C LYS A 81 -6.08 -36.06 -13.53
N LEU A 82 -6.77 -35.77 -12.42
CA LEU A 82 -7.71 -36.68 -11.78
C LEU A 82 -8.99 -36.87 -12.61
N LEU A 83 -9.61 -35.78 -13.05
CA LEU A 83 -10.87 -35.82 -13.82
C LEU A 83 -10.71 -36.39 -15.23
N THR A 84 -9.51 -36.28 -15.81
CA THR A 84 -9.19 -36.94 -17.10
C THR A 84 -8.72 -38.39 -16.93
N GLY A 85 -8.65 -38.90 -15.70
CA GLY A 85 -8.21 -40.27 -15.41
C GLY A 85 -6.73 -40.54 -15.69
N LYS A 86 -5.93 -39.48 -15.97
CA LYS A 86 -4.48 -39.58 -16.18
C LYS A 86 -3.74 -39.99 -14.90
N VAL A 87 -4.28 -39.62 -13.74
CA VAL A 87 -3.84 -40.07 -12.42
C VAL A 87 -5.04 -40.66 -11.71
N ARG A 88 -4.88 -41.86 -11.12
CA ARG A 88 -5.91 -42.53 -10.34
C ARG A 88 -5.50 -42.59 -8.88
N VAL A 89 -6.44 -42.35 -7.99
CA VAL A 89 -6.30 -42.59 -6.54
C VAL A 89 -6.93 -43.95 -6.28
N ASN A 90 -6.11 -44.91 -5.85
CA ASN A 90 -6.54 -46.25 -5.43
C ASN A 90 -7.02 -46.21 -3.97
#